data_AF-A0A813P0Z8-F1
#
_entry.id   AF-A0A813P0Z8-F1
#
_cell.length_a   1.000
_cell.length_b   1.000
_cell.length_c   1.000
_cell.angle_alpha   90.00
_cell.angle_beta   90.00
_cell.angle_gamma   90.00
#
_symmetry.space_group_name_H-M   'P 1'
#
loop_
_entity.id
_entity.type
_entity.pdbx_description
1 polymer ?
#
loop_
_entity_poly.entity_id
_entity_poly.type
_entity_poly.pdbx_seq_one_letter_code
_entity_poly.pdbx_strand_id
1 'polypeptide(L)'
;MFKKFCLIHLTEHQQILNEELNHIINDYDQFRQRINEQKQNPQDHSLIKQINQWERNSIEIIQQKAKDYREIVIKSLETFIYNIEMKFNDLSEQIKQIHEENEFNGINLNYLRNQLIEITKELNNPSYISIQQDSKAFINEILIL
;
A
#
# COMPACT_ATOMS: atom_id res chain seq x y z
N MET A 1 19.81 -32.04 -45.08
CA MET A 1 20.37 -32.48 -46.38
C MET A 1 20.86 -33.92 -46.20
N PHE A 2 20.01 -34.92 -46.46
CA PHE A 2 20.34 -36.33 -46.20
C PHE A 2 21.46 -36.78 -47.13
N LYS A 3 22.63 -37.10 -46.58
CA LYS A 3 23.76 -37.67 -47.33
C LYS A 3 23.40 -39.09 -47.76
N LYS A 4 23.66 -39.40 -49.04
CA LYS A 4 23.39 -40.68 -49.70
C LYS A 4 23.87 -41.85 -48.85
N PHE A 5 22.96 -42.76 -48.49
CA PHE A 5 23.27 -44.00 -47.80
C PHE A 5 24.20 -44.85 -48.68
N CYS A 6 25.44 -45.05 -48.21
CA CYS A 6 26.40 -45.97 -48.82
C CYS A 6 26.42 -47.25 -47.99
N LEU A 7 26.14 -48.41 -48.62
CA LEU A 7 26.16 -49.74 -47.98
C LEU A 7 27.50 -50.06 -47.28
N ILE A 8 28.59 -49.40 -47.71
CA ILE A 8 29.95 -49.59 -47.17
C ILE A 8 30.12 -48.98 -45.77
N HIS A 9 29.37 -47.94 -45.41
CA HIS A 9 29.47 -47.25 -44.10
C HIS A 9 28.18 -47.37 -43.27
N LEU A 10 27.38 -48.42 -43.52
CA LEU A 10 26.09 -48.61 -42.86
C LEU A 10 26.19 -48.61 -41.32
N THR A 11 27.22 -49.24 -40.77
CA THR A 11 27.47 -49.31 -39.32
C THR A 11 27.79 -47.95 -38.73
N GLU A 12 28.61 -47.14 -39.42
CA GLU A 12 28.94 -45.77 -39.00
C GLU A 12 27.69 -44.87 -39.05
N HIS A 13 26.88 -45.00 -40.10
CA HIS A 13 25.60 -44.28 -40.18
C HIS A 13 24.63 -44.68 -39.06
N GLN A 14 24.52 -45.97 -38.75
CA GLN A 14 23.70 -46.43 -37.62
C GLN A 14 24.20 -45.90 -36.28
N GLN A 15 25.53 -45.82 -36.09
CA GLN A 15 26.10 -45.23 -34.90
C GLN A 15 25.74 -43.75 -34.76
N ILE A 16 25.90 -42.96 -35.82
CA ILE A 16 25.52 -41.54 -35.84
C ILE A 16 24.02 -41.36 -35.55
N LEU A 17 23.15 -42.16 -36.17
CA LEU A 17 21.71 -42.10 -35.90
C LEU A 17 21.35 -42.49 -34.47
N ASN A 18 22.06 -43.45 -33.87
CA ASN A 18 21.87 -43.82 -32.46
C ASN A 18 22.34 -42.70 -31.53
N GLU A 19 23.44 -42.03 -31.85
CA GLU A 19 23.92 -40.86 -31.10
C GLU A 19 22.89 -39.72 -31.18
N GLU A 20 22.36 -39.41 -32.36
CA GLU A 20 21.28 -38.42 -32.53
C GLU A 20 20.02 -38.81 -31.75
N LEU A 21 19.61 -40.07 -31.78
CA LEU A 21 18.47 -40.56 -31.01
C LEU A 21 18.70 -40.43 -29.50
N ASN A 22 19.91 -40.74 -29.01
CA ASN A 22 20.26 -40.58 -27.60
C ASN A 22 20.20 -39.11 -27.17
N HIS A 23 20.62 -38.17 -28.02
CA HIS A 23 20.44 -36.74 -27.77
C HIS A 23 18.96 -36.36 -27.65
N ILE A 24 18.12 -36.84 -28.57
CA ILE A 24 16.66 -36.61 -28.52
C ILE A 24 16.04 -37.18 -27.25
N ILE A 25 16.44 -38.39 -26.82
CA ILE A 25 15.95 -39.01 -25.59
C ILE A 25 16.34 -38.18 -24.37
N ASN A 26 17.59 -37.73 -24.31
CA ASN A 26 18.05 -36.86 -23.22
C ASN A 26 17.25 -35.54 -23.16
N ASP A 27 17.03 -34.90 -24.31
CA ASP A 27 16.24 -33.67 -24.39
C ASP A 27 14.78 -33.91 -23.95
N TYR A 28 14.20 -35.05 -24.34
CA TYR A 28 12.87 -35.47 -23.90
C TYR A 28 12.79 -35.64 -22.38
N ASP A 29 13.76 -36.33 -21.77
CA ASP A 29 13.79 -36.58 -20.33
C ASP A 29 13.97 -35.27 -19.54
N GLN A 30 14.85 -34.37 -20.00
CA GLN A 30 15.00 -33.03 -19.42
C GLN A 30 13.71 -32.22 -19.52
N PHE A 31 13.03 -32.26 -20.66
CA PHE A 31 11.75 -31.57 -20.84
C PHE A 31 10.66 -32.13 -19.92
N ARG A 32 10.57 -33.46 -19.80
CA ARG A 32 9.64 -34.14 -18.89
C ARG A 32 9.91 -33.77 -17.44
N GLN A 33 11.17 -33.67 -17.04
CA GLN A 33 11.55 -33.21 -15.71
C GLN A 33 11.05 -31.79 -15.46
N ARG A 34 11.28 -30.84 -16.39
CA ARG A 34 10.78 -29.46 -16.25
C ARG A 34 9.26 -29.38 -16.13
N ILE A 35 8.52 -30.20 -16.87
CA ILE A 35 7.06 -30.30 -16.73
C ILE A 35 6.67 -30.76 -15.33
N ASN A 36 7.34 -31.80 -14.82
CA ASN A 36 7.04 -32.34 -13.49
C ASN A 36 7.37 -31.33 -12.38
N GLU A 37 8.48 -30.60 -12.50
CA GLU A 37 8.84 -29.53 -11.58
C GLU A 37 7.77 -28.42 -11.55
N GLN A 38 7.29 -27.97 -12.71
CA GLN A 38 6.21 -26.98 -12.78
C GLN A 38 4.87 -27.51 -12.22
N LYS A 39 4.57 -28.80 -12.41
CA LYS A 39 3.38 -29.43 -11.81
C LYS A 39 3.46 -29.51 -10.30
N GLN A 40 4.65 -29.83 -9.76
CA GLN A 40 4.86 -29.94 -8.32
C GLN A 40 4.90 -28.58 -7.64
N ASN A 41 5.42 -27.55 -8.31
CA ASN A 41 5.44 -26.19 -7.78
C ASN A 41 4.85 -25.14 -8.75
N PRO A 42 3.51 -25.09 -8.91
CA PRO A 42 2.86 -24.08 -9.74
C PRO A 42 3.11 -22.65 -9.26
N GLN A 43 3.41 -22.47 -7.96
CA GLN A 43 3.67 -21.16 -7.37
C GLN A 43 4.98 -20.54 -7.88
N ASP A 44 5.92 -21.35 -8.35
CA ASP A 44 7.17 -20.88 -8.93
C ASP A 44 7.03 -20.41 -10.38
N HIS A 45 5.87 -20.62 -10.99
CA HIS A 45 5.59 -20.22 -12.36
C HIS A 45 5.70 -18.70 -12.53
N SER A 46 6.27 -18.26 -13.66
CA SER A 46 6.55 -16.85 -13.93
C SER A 46 5.30 -15.96 -13.87
N LEU A 47 4.14 -16.46 -14.34
CA LEU A 47 2.86 -15.74 -14.27
C LEU A 47 2.39 -15.55 -12.81
N ILE A 48 2.55 -16.56 -11.95
CA ILE A 48 2.21 -16.43 -10.53
C ILE A 48 3.13 -15.42 -9.85
N LYS A 49 4.43 -15.44 -10.18
CA LYS A 49 5.38 -14.43 -9.70
C LYS A 49 5.00 -13.01 -10.12
N GLN A 50 4.44 -12.82 -11.32
CA GLN A 50 3.92 -11.52 -11.76
C GLN A 50 2.72 -11.06 -10.93
N ILE A 51 1.78 -11.97 -10.63
CA ILE A 51 0.64 -11.68 -9.74
C ILE A 51 1.14 -11.29 -8.35
N ASN A 52 2.06 -12.07 -7.77
CA ASN A 52 2.64 -11.79 -6.46
C ASN A 52 3.38 -10.44 -6.43
N GLN A 53 4.09 -10.09 -7.50
CA GLN A 53 4.76 -8.79 -7.60
C GLN A 53 3.74 -7.65 -7.67
N TRP A 54 2.69 -7.80 -8.48
CA TRP A 54 1.62 -6.82 -8.56
C TRP A 54 0.92 -6.62 -7.21
N GLU A 55 0.63 -7.71 -6.48
CA GLU A 55 0.03 -7.67 -5.15
C GLU A 55 0.92 -6.88 -4.18
N ARG A 56 2.21 -7.23 -4.09
CA ARG A 56 3.18 -6.54 -3.22
C ARG A 56 3.25 -5.05 -3.51
N ASN A 57 3.42 -4.69 -4.78
CA ASN A 57 3.48 -3.29 -5.21
C ASN A 57 2.19 -2.54 -4.84
N SER A 58 1.04 -3.17 -5.04
CA SER A 58 -0.27 -2.57 -4.73
C SER A 58 -0.44 -2.30 -3.23
N ILE A 59 -0.02 -3.26 -2.39
CA ILE A 59 -0.04 -3.10 -0.92
C ILE A 59 0.89 -1.96 -0.49
N GLU A 60 2.11 -1.90 -1.03
CA GLU A 60 3.07 -0.83 -0.72
C GLU A 60 2.51 0.56 -1.05
N ILE A 61 1.88 0.71 -2.22
CA ILE A 61 1.25 1.97 -2.64
C ILE A 61 0.14 2.36 -1.66
N ILE A 62 -0.73 1.44 -1.26
CA ILE A 62 -1.81 1.69 -0.28
C ILE A 62 -1.22 2.10 1.07
N GLN A 63 -0.20 1.38 1.55
CA GLN A 63 0.43 1.65 2.84
C GLN A 63 1.10 3.02 2.87
N GLN A 64 1.86 3.37 1.83
CA GLN A 64 2.49 4.69 1.72
C GLN A 64 1.44 5.79 1.69
N LYS A 65 0.38 5.63 0.90
CA LYS A 65 -0.68 6.64 0.81
C LYS A 65 -1.43 6.81 2.13
N ALA A 66 -1.71 5.71 2.82
CA ALA A 66 -2.33 5.76 4.14
C ALA A 66 -1.42 6.45 5.16
N LYS A 67 -0.10 6.27 5.08
CA LYS A 67 0.86 7.01 5.91
C LYS A 67 0.79 8.52 5.62
N ASP A 68 0.85 8.91 4.35
CA ASP A 68 0.76 10.32 3.95
C ASP A 68 -0.53 10.99 4.46
N TYR A 69 -1.67 10.31 4.32
CA TYR A 69 -2.95 10.83 4.81
C TYR A 69 -3.00 10.95 6.33
N ARG A 70 -2.45 9.99 7.07
CA ARG A 70 -2.33 10.10 8.54
C ARG A 70 -1.48 11.30 8.93
N GLU A 71 -0.35 11.53 8.27
CA GLU A 71 0.50 12.69 8.54
C GLU A 71 -0.21 14.02 8.28
N ILE A 72 -1.01 14.11 7.20
CA ILE A 72 -1.84 15.29 6.92
C ILE A 72 -2.84 15.53 8.05
N VAL A 73 -3.59 14.49 8.45
CA VAL A 73 -4.59 14.61 9.51
C VAL A 73 -3.95 15.00 10.84
N ILE A 74 -2.82 14.39 11.21
CA ILE A 74 -2.10 14.71 12.44
C ILE A 74 -1.68 16.18 12.46
N LYS A 75 -1.06 16.69 11.39
CA LYS A 75 -0.64 18.11 11.31
C LYS A 75 -1.82 19.07 11.44
N SER A 76 -2.95 18.73 10.80
CA SER A 76 -4.17 19.53 10.92
C SER A 76 -4.75 19.48 12.34
N LEU A 77 -4.69 18.33 13.02
CA LEU A 77 -5.10 18.21 14.43
C LEU A 77 -4.18 18.99 15.37
N GLU A 78 -2.86 18.96 15.15
CA GLU A 78 -1.89 19.76 15.92
C GLU A 78 -2.21 21.25 15.81
N THR A 79 -2.47 21.74 14.60
CA THR A 79 -2.86 23.14 14.35
C THR A 79 -4.18 23.47 15.05
N PHE A 80 -5.16 22.56 14.99
CA PHE A 80 -6.44 22.73 15.66
C PHE A 80 -6.28 22.82 17.19
N ILE A 81 -5.54 21.91 17.80
CA ILE A 81 -5.27 21.90 19.24
C ILE A 81 -4.54 23.17 19.67
N TYR A 82 -3.54 23.61 18.90
CA TYR A 82 -2.84 24.87 19.16
C TYR A 82 -3.78 26.08 19.19
N ASN A 83 -4.74 26.15 18.25
CA ASN A 83 -5.73 27.23 18.24
C ASN A 83 -6.68 27.18 19.45
N ILE A 84 -7.07 25.98 19.89
CA ILE A 84 -7.87 25.80 21.11
C ILE A 84 -7.08 26.26 22.34
N GLU A 85 -5.80 25.89 22.42
CA GLU A 85 -4.91 26.30 23.52
C GLU A 85 -4.75 27.81 23.58
N MET A 86 -4.58 28.48 22.43
CA MET A 86 -4.54 29.95 22.36
C MET A 86 -5.82 30.61 22.91
N LYS A 87 -7.00 30.12 22.50
CA LYS A 87 -8.30 30.62 23.02
C LYS A 87 -8.45 30.37 24.52
N PHE A 88 -8.01 29.21 24.99
CA PHE A 88 -8.07 28.86 26.41
C PHE A 88 -7.13 29.73 27.25
N ASN A 89 -5.93 30.01 26.75
CA ASN A 89 -4.97 30.88 27.43
C ASN A 89 -5.48 32.33 27.54
N ASP A 90 -6.08 32.87 26.47
CA ASP A 90 -6.73 34.19 26.50
C ASP A 90 -7.87 34.24 27.54
N LEU A 91 -8.73 33.21 27.57
CA LEU A 91 -9.77 33.10 28.60
C LEU A 91 -9.16 33.02 30.02
N SER A 92 -8.06 32.28 30.19
CA SER A 92 -7.37 32.19 31.48
C SER A 92 -6.80 33.54 31.93
N GLU A 93 -6.30 34.36 31.01
CA GLU A 93 -5.78 35.69 31.31
C GLU A 93 -6.91 36.64 31.72
N GLN A 94 -8.04 36.62 30.99
CA GLN A 94 -9.24 37.38 31.34
C GLN A 94 -9.76 37.01 32.74
N ILE A 95 -9.77 35.72 33.08
CA ILE A 95 -10.19 35.26 34.42
C ILE A 95 -9.25 35.82 35.50
N LYS A 96 -7.93 35.79 35.27
CA LYS A 96 -6.93 36.31 36.22
C LYS A 96 -7.12 37.81 36.44
N GLN A 97 -7.28 38.59 35.37
CA GLN A 97 -7.49 40.04 35.44
C GLN A 97 -8.74 40.37 36.26
N ILE A 98 -9.88 39.75 35.94
CA ILE A 98 -11.14 39.98 36.67
C ILE A 98 -11.02 39.61 38.15
N HIS A 99 -10.29 38.54 38.46
CA HIS A 99 -10.04 38.12 39.84
C HIS A 99 -9.13 39.10 40.59
N GLU A 100 -8.06 39.58 39.96
CA GLU A 100 -7.10 40.53 40.54
C GLU A 100 -7.70 41.92 40.75
N GLU A 101 -8.49 42.41 39.79
CA GLU A 101 -9.21 43.68 39.88
C GLU A 101 -10.38 43.60 40.88
N ASN A 102 -10.85 42.40 41.19
CA ASN A 102 -11.98 42.14 42.10
C ASN A 102 -13.30 42.83 41.64
N GLU A 103 -13.37 43.21 40.36
CA GLU A 103 -14.50 43.87 39.72
C GLU A 103 -15.21 42.89 38.77
N PHE A 104 -16.12 42.08 39.33
CA PHE A 104 -16.96 41.19 38.54
C PHE A 104 -18.44 41.46 38.76
N ASN A 105 -19.21 41.25 37.71
CA ASN A 105 -20.67 41.30 37.74
C ASN A 105 -21.25 40.06 37.04
N GLY A 106 -22.58 39.91 37.08
CA GLY A 106 -23.24 38.77 36.45
C GLY A 106 -23.01 38.67 34.94
N ILE A 107 -22.77 39.79 34.25
CA ILE A 107 -22.48 39.83 32.81
C ILE A 107 -21.10 39.22 32.54
N ASN A 108 -20.07 39.64 33.29
CA ASN A 108 -18.71 39.14 33.17
C ASN A 108 -18.66 37.63 33.41
N LEU A 109 -19.31 37.15 34.47
CA LEU A 109 -19.35 35.72 34.79
C LEU A 109 -20.10 34.89 33.73
N ASN A 110 -21.18 35.43 33.17
CA ASN A 110 -21.92 34.75 32.11
C ASN A 110 -21.12 34.71 30.79
N TYR A 111 -20.40 35.78 30.46
CA TYR A 111 -19.51 35.83 29.31
C TYR A 111 -18.40 34.77 29.39
N LEU A 112 -17.68 34.70 30.51
CA LEU A 112 -16.63 33.69 30.73
C LEU A 112 -17.18 32.26 30.62
N ARG A 113 -18.36 32.01 31.21
CA ARG A 113 -19.02 30.70 31.12
C ARG A 113 -19.39 30.34 29.68
N ASN A 114 -19.91 31.29 28.91
CA ASN A 114 -20.26 31.07 27.52
C ASN A 114 -19.02 30.79 26.67
N GLN A 115 -17.93 31.54 26.86
CA GLN A 115 -16.66 31.28 26.17
C GLN A 115 -16.12 29.88 26.47
N LEU A 116 -16.16 29.46 27.73
CA LEU A 116 -15.73 28.11 28.12
C LEU A 116 -16.58 27.02 27.44
N ILE A 117 -17.90 27.23 27.33
CA ILE A 117 -18.82 26.32 26.63
C ILE A 117 -18.46 26.23 25.15
N GLU A 118 -18.19 27.35 24.48
CA GLU A 118 -17.83 27.37 23.06
C GLU A 118 -16.49 26.67 22.81
N ILE A 119 -15.45 26.96 23.60
CA ILE A 119 -14.16 26.26 23.50
C ILE A 119 -14.35 24.75 23.70
N THR A 120 -15.20 24.35 24.65
CA THR A 120 -15.52 22.93 24.90
C THR A 120 -16.25 22.29 23.72
N LYS A 121 -17.18 22.99 23.10
CA LYS A 121 -17.89 22.49 21.90
C LYS A 121 -16.94 22.32 20.73
N GLU A 122 -16.09 23.31 20.47
CA GLU A 122 -15.11 23.27 19.40
C GLU A 122 -14.14 22.10 19.60
N LEU A 123 -13.57 21.94 20.80
CA LEU A 123 -12.66 20.84 21.14
C LEU A 123 -13.27 19.46 20.86
N ASN A 124 -14.55 19.28 21.16
CA ASN A 124 -15.25 18.00 20.95
C ASN A 124 -15.73 17.78 19.51
N ASN A 125 -15.71 18.80 18.66
CA ASN A 125 -16.18 18.71 17.28
C ASN A 125 -15.29 19.52 16.32
N PRO A 126 -14.12 18.96 15.92
CA PRO A 126 -13.25 19.62 14.97
C PRO A 126 -13.89 19.65 13.57
N SER A 127 -14.50 20.78 13.21
CA SER A 127 -15.20 20.97 11.93
C SER A 127 -14.29 21.16 10.71
N TYR A 128 -12.97 21.05 10.86
CA TYR A 128 -11.98 21.45 9.86
C TYR A 128 -11.52 20.33 8.91
N ILE A 129 -11.84 19.06 9.19
CA ILE A 129 -11.39 17.93 8.38
C ILE A 129 -12.55 16.96 8.16
N SER A 130 -12.74 16.53 6.92
CA SER A 130 -13.67 15.46 6.56
C SER A 130 -12.94 14.43 5.70
N ILE A 131 -13.14 13.16 6.01
CA ILE A 131 -12.61 12.05 5.21
C ILE A 131 -13.71 11.63 4.26
N GLN A 132 -13.43 11.71 2.96
CA GLN A 132 -14.34 11.30 1.90
C GLN A 132 -13.65 10.28 0.98
N GLN A 133 -14.42 9.34 0.47
CA GLN A 133 -13.92 8.34 -0.48
C GLN A 133 -14.15 8.82 -1.90
N ASP A 134 -13.10 8.78 -2.74
CA ASP A 134 -13.24 8.98 -4.17
C ASP A 134 -13.75 7.68 -4.83
N SER A 135 -14.51 7.83 -5.90
CA SER A 135 -15.08 6.76 -6.72
C SER A 135 -14.10 6.15 -7.72
N LYS A 136 -12.91 6.75 -7.89
CA LYS A 136 -11.90 6.30 -8.86
C LYS A 136 -11.04 5.17 -8.33
N ALA A 137 -10.73 4.22 -9.22
CA ALA A 137 -9.79 3.14 -8.93
C ALA A 137 -8.39 3.72 -8.66
N PHE A 138 -7.85 3.39 -7.48
CA PHE A 138 -6.53 3.85 -7.06
C PHE A 138 -5.41 2.89 -7.48
N ILE A 139 -5.71 1.59 -7.54
CA ILE A 139 -4.79 0.54 -7.97
C ILE A 139 -5.25 0.02 -9.33
N ASN A 140 -4.32 -0.14 -10.26
CA ASN A 140 -4.58 -0.73 -11.56
C ASN A 140 -4.81 -2.23 -11.40
N GLU A 141 -5.94 -2.73 -11.89
CA GLU A 141 -6.21 -4.18 -11.93
C GLU A 141 -5.34 -4.88 -12.98
N ILE A 142 -4.91 -6.10 -12.68
CA ILE A 142 -4.28 -7.00 -13.66
C ILE A 142 -5.36 -7.78 -14.43
N LEU A 143 -5.17 -7.90 -15.73
CA LEU A 143 -6.04 -8.67 -16.61
C LEU A 143 -5.39 -10.00 -16.97
N ILE A 144 -6.14 -11.09 -16.84
CA ILE A 144 -5.77 -12.41 -17.36
C ILE A 144 -6.54 -12.58 -18.68
N LEU A 145 -5.80 -12.73 -19.77
CA LEU A 145 -6.34 -12.88 -21.13
C LEU A 145 -6.59 -14.35 -21.48
#